data_AF-A0A2R4FHJ7-F1
#
_entry.id   AF-A0A2R4FHJ7-F1
#
_cell.length_a   1.000
_cell.length_b   1.000
_cell.length_c   1.000
_cell.angle_alpha   90.00
_cell.angle_beta   90.00
_cell.angle_gamma   90.00
#
_symmetry.space_group_name_H-M   'P 1'
#
loop_
_entity.id
_entity.type
_entity.pdbx_description
1 polymer ?
#
loop_
_entity_poly.entity_id
_entity_poly.type
_entity_poly.pdbx_seq_one_letter_code
_entity_poly.pdbx_strand_id
1 'polypeptide(L)'
;MQGWVHYFRRAVAKHVFRKVDDLVWTRLVRLLRARHRWNWRDIRRRLAMPTGRWLPIAADGIEVRRISAIPIIRYRYRGNKIPNPWVPETV
;
A
#
# COMPACT_ATOMS: atom_id res chain seq x y z
N MET A 1 2.03 1.80 9.17
CA MET A 1 1.46 2.03 7.82
C MET A 1 -0.04 1.75 7.73
N GLN A 2 -0.55 0.64 8.27
CA GLN A 2 -1.97 0.27 8.10
C GLN A 2 -2.95 1.36 8.55
N GLY A 3 -2.74 1.98 9.72
CA GLY A 3 -3.61 3.07 10.21
C GLY A 3 -3.69 4.28 9.26
N TRP A 4 -2.57 4.67 8.65
CA TRP A 4 -2.53 5.75 7.66
C TRP A 4 -3.34 5.41 6.40
N VAL A 5 -3.25 4.17 5.93
CA VAL A 5 -4.04 3.71 4.78
C VAL A 5 -5.53 3.64 5.10
N HIS A 6 -5.88 3.24 6.32
CA HIS A 6 -7.27 3.25 6.78
C HIS A 6 -7.87 4.66 6.81
N TYR A 7 -7.09 5.66 7.24
CA TYR A 7 -7.49 7.07 7.16
C TYR A 7 -7.78 7.50 5.71
N PHE A 8 -6.89 7.14 4.78
CA PHE A 8 -7.03 7.46 3.36
C PHE A 8 -7.87 6.45 2.56
N ARG A 9 -8.63 5.56 3.21
CA ARG A 9 -9.41 4.50 2.54
C ARG A 9 -10.44 5.02 1.55
N ARG A 10 -10.87 6.27 1.71
CA ARG A 10 -11.85 6.96 0.84
C ARG A 10 -11.18 7.88 -0.19
N ALA A 11 -9.86 8.08 -0.12
CA ALA A 11 -9.13 8.92 -1.05
C ALA A 11 -8.84 8.17 -2.37
N VAL A 12 -8.76 8.91 -3.48
CA VAL A 12 -8.36 8.35 -4.79
C VAL A 12 -6.82 8.20 -4.83
N ALA A 13 -6.29 7.32 -3.98
CA ALA A 13 -4.85 7.21 -3.71
C ALA A 13 -4.23 5.87 -4.14
N LYS A 14 -4.94 5.04 -4.92
CA LYS A 14 -4.47 3.67 -5.26
C LYS A 14 -3.09 3.65 -5.92
N HIS A 15 -2.88 4.53 -6.89
CA HIS A 15 -1.61 4.65 -7.60
C HIS A 15 -0.48 5.14 -6.69
N VAL A 16 -0.80 6.04 -5.74
CA VAL A 16 0.16 6.54 -4.77
C VAL A 16 0.57 5.43 -3.80
N PHE A 17 -0.37 4.63 -3.30
CA PHE A 17 -0.05 3.51 -2.41
C PHE A 17 0.84 2.47 -3.07
N ARG A 18 0.64 2.19 -4.37
CA ARG A 18 1.55 1.32 -5.13
C ARG A 18 2.96 1.92 -5.21
N LYS A 19 3.09 3.23 -5.51
CA LYS A 19 4.41 3.90 -5.52
C LYS A 19 5.08 3.83 -4.14
N VAL A 20 4.31 4.02 -3.07
CA VAL A 20 4.83 3.94 -1.70
C VAL A 20 5.27 2.51 -1.36
N ASP A 21 4.53 1.48 -1.77
CA ASP A 21 4.96 0.08 -1.64
C ASP A 21 6.31 -0.16 -2.34
N ASP A 22 6.48 0.34 -3.57
CA ASP A 22 7.73 0.19 -4.33
C ASP A 22 8.92 0.92 -3.64
N LEU A 23 8.67 2.10 -3.06
CA LEU A 23 9.66 2.86 -2.29
C LEU A 23 10.05 2.13 -1.00
N VAL A 24 9.07 1.61 -0.26
CA VAL A 24 9.30 0.83 0.97
C VAL A 24 10.09 -0.44 0.65
N TRP A 25 9.70 -1.17 -0.39
CA TRP A 25 10.43 -2.35 -0.87
C TRP A 25 11.89 -2.01 -1.16
N THR A 26 12.14 -0.98 -1.95
CA THR A 26 13.49 -0.55 -2.32
C THR A 26 14.33 -0.18 -1.10
N ARG A 27 13.74 0.55 -0.13
CA ARG A 27 14.43 0.91 1.12
C ARG A 27 14.77 -0.32 1.96
N LEU A 28 13.85 -1.27 2.09
CA LEU A 28 14.08 -2.50 2.85
C LEU A 28 15.16 -3.37 2.20
N VAL A 29 15.13 -3.55 0.89
CA VAL A 29 16.18 -4.31 0.17
C VAL A 29 17.55 -3.64 0.37
N ARG A 30 17.65 -2.31 0.28
CA ARG A 30 18.89 -1.57 0.55
C ARG A 30 19.36 -1.75 2.00
N LEU A 31 18.44 -1.69 2.97
CA LEU A 31 18.75 -1.91 4.37
C LEU A 31 19.28 -3.32 4.63
N LEU A 32 18.61 -4.36 4.11
CA LEU A 32 19.04 -5.75 4.22
C LEU A 32 20.40 -5.96 3.56
N ARG A 33 20.60 -5.35 2.39
CA ARG A 33 21.89 -5.38 1.69
C ARG A 33 23.01 -4.80 2.55
N ALA A 34 22.79 -3.63 3.16
CA ALA A 34 23.78 -2.98 4.02
C ALA A 34 24.02 -3.77 5.31
N ARG A 35 22.95 -4.21 5.98
CA ARG A 35 23.01 -4.94 7.25
C ARG A 35 23.72 -6.29 7.13
N HIS A 36 23.46 -7.03 6.07
CA HIS A 36 24.00 -8.37 5.88
C HIS A 36 25.12 -8.46 4.83
N ARG A 37 25.58 -7.30 4.32
CA ARG A 37 26.59 -7.18 3.26
C ARG A 37 26.31 -8.06 2.04
N TRP A 38 25.04 -8.19 1.68
CA TRP A 38 24.61 -9.05 0.57
C TRP A 38 24.92 -8.45 -0.80
N ASN A 39 25.12 -9.33 -1.77
CA ASN A 39 25.16 -8.95 -3.18
C ASN A 39 23.75 -9.09 -3.80
N TRP A 40 23.54 -8.47 -4.96
CA TRP A 40 22.26 -8.58 -5.69
C TRP A 40 21.90 -10.02 -6.05
N ARG A 41 22.91 -10.88 -6.26
CA ARG A 41 22.72 -12.32 -6.50
C ARG A 41 22.12 -13.01 -5.27
N ASP A 42 22.55 -12.63 -4.07
CA ASP A 42 22.04 -13.19 -2.82
C ASP A 42 20.62 -12.71 -2.52
N ILE A 43 20.35 -11.43 -2.78
CA ILE A 43 19.00 -10.85 -2.70
C ILE A 43 18.06 -11.62 -3.63
N ARG A 44 18.46 -11.81 -4.89
CA ARG A 44 17.63 -12.54 -5.86
C ARG A 44 17.43 -14.00 -5.45
N ARG A 45 18.47 -14.67 -4.93
CA ARG A 45 18.38 -16.05 -4.44
C ARG A 45 17.40 -16.19 -3.27
N ARG A 46 17.34 -15.19 -2.37
CA ARG A 46 16.53 -15.26 -1.14
C ARG A 46 15.12 -14.67 -1.29
N LEU A 47 14.97 -13.62 -2.11
CA LEU A 47 13.75 -12.82 -2.20
C LEU A 47 13.06 -12.90 -3.56
N ALA A 48 13.56 -13.66 -4.54
CA ALA A 48 12.87 -13.86 -5.80
C ALA A 48 12.46 -15.33 -5.96
N MET A 49 11.24 -15.54 -6.47
CA MET A 49 10.76 -16.84 -6.90
C MET A 49 11.41 -17.22 -8.24
N PRO A 50 11.47 -18.52 -8.60
CA PRO A 50 11.90 -18.98 -9.93
C PRO A 50 11.11 -18.34 -11.08
N THR A 51 9.85 -17.98 -10.83
CA THR A 51 8.95 -17.29 -11.76
C THR A 51 9.29 -15.82 -12.00
N GLY A 52 10.33 -15.28 -11.34
CA GLY A 52 10.75 -13.88 -11.45
C GLY A 52 9.94 -12.90 -10.58
N ARG A 53 8.95 -13.38 -9.82
CA ARG A 53 8.22 -12.56 -8.84
C ARG A 53 9.03 -12.38 -7.56
N TRP A 54 8.98 -11.18 -6.98
CA TRP A 54 9.57 -10.92 -5.67
C TRP A 54 8.67 -11.46 -4.55
N LEU A 55 9.27 -12.19 -3.62
CA LEU A 55 8.66 -12.66 -2.39
C LEU A 55 8.41 -11.46 -1.46
N PRO A 56 7.38 -11.51 -0.58
CA PRO A 56 7.26 -10.53 0.50
C PRO A 56 8.51 -10.54 1.39
N ILE A 57 8.93 -9.36 1.88
CA ILE A 57 9.97 -9.30 2.91
C ILE A 57 9.31 -9.63 4.24
N ALA A 58 9.82 -10.66 4.89
CA ALA A 58 9.38 -11.13 6.19
C ALA A 58 10.59 -11.30 7.11
N ALA A 59 10.42 -11.00 8.40
CA ALA A 59 11.40 -11.28 9.44
C ALA A 59 10.64 -11.72 10.71
N ASP A 60 11.13 -12.77 11.36
CA ASP A 60 10.54 -13.31 12.60
C ASP A 60 9.03 -13.57 12.51
N GLY A 61 8.56 -14.08 11.36
CA GLY A 61 7.14 -14.34 11.09
C GLY A 61 6.30 -13.10 10.78
N ILE A 62 6.88 -11.90 10.80
CA ILE A 62 6.20 -10.64 10.48
C ILE A 62 6.48 -10.28 9.03
N GLU A 63 5.44 -10.35 8.20
CA GLU A 63 5.50 -9.93 6.80
C GLU A 63 5.18 -8.44 6.64
N VAL A 64 5.95 -7.76 5.78
CA VAL A 64 5.61 -6.41 5.35
C VAL A 64 4.41 -6.47 4.41
N ARG A 65 3.23 -6.20 4.97
CA ARG A 65 1.99 -6.14 4.20
C ARG A 65 1.99 -4.94 3.25
N ARG A 66 1.79 -5.22 1.96
CA ARG A 66 1.61 -4.19 0.93
C ARG A 66 0.38 -3.35 1.26
N ILE A 67 0.56 -2.03 1.27
CA ILE A 67 -0.54 -1.11 1.55
C ILE A 67 -1.52 -1.00 0.39
N SER A 68 -1.06 -1.22 -0.84
CA SER A 68 -1.91 -1.25 -2.04
C SER A 68 -2.90 -2.41 -2.07
N ALA A 69 -2.71 -3.44 -1.24
CA ALA A 69 -3.66 -4.54 -1.08
C ALA A 69 -4.90 -4.14 -0.27
N ILE A 70 -4.85 -3.04 0.48
CA ILE A 70 -6.01 -2.56 1.25
C ILE A 70 -7.04 -1.96 0.28
N PRO A 71 -8.29 -2.45 0.28
CA PRO A 71 -9.30 -1.98 -0.65
C PRO A 71 -9.71 -0.54 -0.34
N ILE A 72 -9.48 0.34 -1.31
CA ILE A 72 -9.99 1.72 -1.33
C ILE A 72 -11.47 1.66 -1.70
N ILE A 73 -12.31 2.22 -0.83
CA ILE A 73 -13.74 2.36 -1.09
C ILE A 73 -13.94 3.66 -1.82
N ARG A 74 -14.37 3.60 -3.09
CA ARG A 74 -14.83 4.79 -3.79
C ARG A 74 -16.11 5.29 -3.14
N TYR A 75 -16.23 6.61 -3.05
CA TYR A 75 -17.45 7.23 -2.58
C TYR A 75 -18.63 6.74 -3.44
N ARG A 76 -19.70 6.28 -2.78
CA ARG A 76 -20.94 5.96 -3.46
C ARG A 76 -21.61 7.26 -3.83
N TYR A 77 -21.88 7.47 -5.12
CA TYR A 77 -22.65 8.63 -5.57
C TYR A 77 -23.98 8.68 -4.82
N ARG A 78 -24.23 9.80 -4.14
CA ARG A 78 -25.48 10.03 -3.38
C ARG A 78 -26.46 10.95 -4.11
N GLY A 79 -26.09 11.54 -5.25
CA GLY A 79 -26.95 12.46 -6.01
C GLY A 79 -27.62 13.50 -5.11
N ASN A 80 -28.91 13.77 -5.37
CA ASN A 80 -29.73 14.70 -4.59
C ASN A 80 -30.21 14.12 -3.24
N LYS A 81 -29.74 12.94 -2.82
CA LYS A 81 -30.11 12.35 -1.51
C LYS A 81 -29.39 12.97 -0.32
N ILE A 82 -28.41 13.85 -0.57
CA ILE A 82 -27.83 14.67 0.48
C ILE A 82 -28.64 15.96 0.47
N PRO A 83 -29.44 16.23 1.53
CA PRO A 83 -30.15 17.49 1.62
C PRO A 83 -29.14 18.63 1.56
N ASN A 84 -29.41 19.60 0.70
CA ASN A 84 -28.57 20.79 0.61
C ASN A 84 -28.89 21.67 1.82
N PRO A 85 -27.93 21.91 2.74
CA PRO A 85 -28.20 22.71 3.93
C PRO A 85 -28.54 24.18 3.62
N TRP A 86 -28.37 24.61 2.37
CA TRP A 86 -28.63 25.97 1.92
C TRP A 86 -29.96 26.13 1.18
N VAL A 87 -30.74 25.05 1.03
CA VAL A 87 -32.07 25.11 0.42
C VAL A 87 -33.10 24.81 1.51
N PRO A 88 -33.96 25.78 1.87
CA PRO A 88 -35.02 25.53 2.84
C PRO A 88 -36.01 24.48 2.28
N GLU A 89 -36.46 23.57 3.13
CA GLU A 89 -37.54 22.64 2.78
C GLU A 89 -38.79 23.45 2.44
N THR A 90 -39.19 23.40 1.17
CA THR A 90 -40.49 23.93 0.75
C THR A 90 -41.58 23.04 1.35
N VAL A 91 -42.36 23.62 2.27
CA VAL A 91 -43.56 23.06 2.89
C VAL A 91 -44.66 22.87 1.86
#